data_AF-A0A3S3QTY2-F1
#
_entry.id   AF-A0A3S3QTY2-F1
#
_cell.length_a   1.000
_cell.length_b   1.000
_cell.length_c   1.000
_cell.angle_alpha   90.00
_cell.angle_beta   90.00
_cell.angle_gamma   90.00
#
_symmetry.space_group_name_H-M   'P 1'
#
loop_
_entity.id
_entity.type
_entity.pdbx_description
1 polymer ?
#
loop_
_entity_poly.entity_id
_entity_poly.type
_entity_poly.pdbx_seq_one_letter_code
_entity_poly.pdbx_strand_id
1 'polypeptide(L)'
;YLIYPDPFLRLPAESIASGLGRQSSLWPTSISGDFPIFLVRIGDVADLEIVAQALRFQEYMRARGMMIDFVVVNEQASSYVQDLQRAVETLCENSRLRGRELGPRQHIFAVRRDLMDEPTYKTLLSVARVVLHTRNGTIFDQLERAETAALQARDALLQAEGGSPREPSPPLPLPVPASQAGADIAADGRGLSLWNGYGGFDGDGRHYVTRLTGRRVTPQPWINVISNASFGFHVSAEGAGFTWSRNSRDYQLTPWSNDPVSNRPGEGFYVFDHASGKAFSPMAATVRDPSMTYETWHGQGFSTFRSKRGPLSMDLTQVVDPVDPVKISRLRIQNSGSVPARLRVYAYAEWVLGGHRSRTAATIVPARDTATGAMLAQNPYGLDFGERVAFLGASHPIHSVTADRSEFIGRHGTTEYPQAVLGGLALSGRIEAGDDPCAVVASDIDIPAGGDVTLSWLLGDAATPAEASALVQTHRGKDFDQRLADNEKAWRGFLDTIQVETPDEAMNAMVNHWLPYQSLACRIRARSAFYQASGAFGFRDQLQDTLALLAHDPK
;
A
#
# COMPACT_ATOMS: atom_id res chain seq x y z
N TYR A 1 19.49 -2.00 -8.66
CA TYR A 1 18.90 -2.35 -9.96
C TYR A 1 18.01 -3.59 -9.90
N LEU A 2 18.47 -4.75 -9.42
CA LEU A 2 17.60 -5.95 -9.39
C LEU A 2 16.69 -6.02 -8.17
N ILE A 3 17.16 -5.68 -6.96
CA ILE A 3 16.30 -5.63 -5.76
C ILE A 3 15.49 -4.34 -5.75
N TYR A 4 16.17 -3.21 -5.93
CA TYR A 4 15.59 -1.88 -6.10
C TYR A 4 15.71 -1.53 -7.59
N PRO A 5 14.61 -1.61 -8.36
CA PRO A 5 14.61 -1.24 -9.77
C PRO A 5 15.00 0.22 -9.95
N ASP A 6 15.80 0.48 -10.98
CA ASP A 6 16.15 1.84 -11.39
C ASP A 6 15.42 2.14 -12.69
N PRO A 7 14.65 3.24 -12.77
CA PRO A 7 13.88 3.59 -13.96
C PRO A 7 14.71 3.64 -15.24
N PHE A 8 15.98 4.04 -15.17
CA PHE A 8 16.87 4.20 -16.33
C PHE A 8 17.45 2.88 -16.86
N LEU A 9 17.30 1.78 -16.10
CA LEU A 9 17.66 0.44 -16.55
C LEU A 9 16.45 -0.40 -16.95
N ARG A 10 15.24 0.15 -16.83
CA ARG A 10 14.00 -0.46 -17.32
C ARG A 10 13.56 0.19 -18.61
N LEU A 11 12.48 -0.33 -19.19
CA LEU A 11 11.78 0.40 -20.23
C LEU A 11 11.18 1.71 -19.69
N PRO A 12 10.98 2.73 -20.55
CA PRO A 12 10.26 3.95 -20.17
C PRO A 12 8.85 3.65 -19.66
N ALA A 13 8.35 4.49 -18.75
CA ALA A 13 7.07 4.31 -18.07
C ALA A 13 5.89 4.03 -19.02
N GLU A 14 5.77 4.76 -20.13
CA GLU A 14 4.72 4.56 -21.14
C GLU A 14 4.79 3.17 -21.81
N SER A 15 6.00 2.66 -22.03
CA SER A 15 6.22 1.33 -22.60
C SER A 15 5.89 0.24 -21.58
N ILE A 16 6.20 0.46 -20.30
CA ILE A 16 5.78 -0.45 -19.23
C ILE A 16 4.24 -0.48 -19.16
N ALA A 17 3.60 0.67 -19.05
CA ALA A 17 2.15 0.79 -18.91
C ALA A 17 1.37 0.17 -20.08
N SER A 18 1.84 0.37 -21.31
CA SER A 18 1.19 -0.18 -22.51
C SER A 18 1.58 -1.62 -22.85
N GLY A 19 2.74 -2.09 -22.36
CA GLY A 19 3.30 -3.39 -22.72
C GLY A 19 3.11 -4.49 -21.67
N LEU A 20 2.80 -4.13 -20.42
CA LEU A 20 2.68 -5.09 -19.33
C LEU A 20 1.38 -5.92 -19.48
N GLY A 21 1.53 -7.22 -19.76
CA GLY A 21 0.43 -8.19 -19.74
C GLY A 21 0.45 -9.12 -18.53
N ARG A 22 -0.34 -10.19 -18.60
CA ARG A 22 -0.42 -11.22 -17.54
C ARG A 22 0.87 -12.01 -17.41
N GLN A 23 1.21 -12.45 -16.20
CA GLN A 23 2.35 -13.33 -15.96
C GLN A 23 2.35 -14.59 -16.85
N SER A 24 1.17 -15.18 -17.06
CA SER A 24 1.00 -16.38 -17.88
C SER A 24 1.42 -16.20 -19.33
N SER A 25 1.51 -14.96 -19.83
CA SER A 25 2.02 -14.68 -21.17
C SER A 25 3.49 -15.09 -21.33
N LEU A 26 4.26 -15.23 -20.24
CA LEU A 26 5.65 -15.66 -20.32
C LEU A 26 5.82 -17.18 -20.46
N TRP A 27 4.82 -17.97 -20.06
CA TRP A 27 4.93 -19.43 -19.98
C TRP A 27 5.24 -20.14 -21.31
N PRO A 28 4.78 -19.69 -22.49
CA PRO A 28 5.19 -20.26 -23.78
C PRO A 28 6.71 -20.22 -24.01
N THR A 29 7.43 -19.33 -23.31
CA THR A 29 8.90 -19.22 -23.36
C THR A 29 9.61 -20.01 -22.24
N SER A 30 8.85 -20.81 -21.47
CA SER A 30 9.32 -21.54 -20.28
C SER A 30 9.80 -20.65 -19.12
N ILE A 31 9.53 -19.35 -19.17
CA ILE A 31 9.83 -18.40 -18.09
C ILE A 31 8.62 -18.34 -17.16
N SER A 32 8.83 -18.64 -15.87
CA SER A 32 7.74 -18.61 -14.85
C SER A 32 7.22 -17.20 -14.60
N GLY A 33 8.13 -16.23 -14.58
CA GLY A 33 7.84 -14.84 -14.25
C GLY A 33 7.83 -14.52 -12.74
N ASP A 34 8.21 -15.47 -11.89
CA ASP A 34 8.19 -15.30 -10.42
C ASP A 34 9.43 -14.58 -9.87
N PHE A 35 10.55 -14.64 -10.61
CA PHE A 35 11.83 -14.08 -10.19
C PHE A 35 12.14 -12.76 -10.89
N PRO A 36 12.95 -11.88 -10.29
CA PRO A 36 13.48 -10.70 -10.97
C PRO A 36 14.16 -11.08 -12.29
N ILE A 37 13.75 -10.45 -13.39
CA ILE A 37 14.32 -10.70 -14.72
C ILE A 37 15.42 -9.67 -15.03
N PHE A 38 16.59 -10.19 -15.39
CA PHE A 38 17.66 -9.45 -16.08
C PHE A 38 17.66 -9.87 -17.55
N LEU A 39 17.32 -8.93 -18.44
CA LEU A 39 17.15 -9.17 -19.86
C LEU A 39 18.25 -8.52 -20.68
N VAL A 40 18.85 -9.29 -21.60
CA VAL A 40 19.81 -8.81 -22.60
C VAL A 40 19.28 -9.11 -24.01
N ARG A 41 19.16 -8.06 -24.82
CA ARG A 41 18.77 -8.14 -26.23
C ARG A 41 20.00 -8.14 -27.11
N ILE A 42 20.13 -9.14 -27.97
CA ILE A 42 21.26 -9.32 -28.88
C ILE A 42 20.78 -9.50 -30.32
N GLY A 43 21.47 -8.87 -31.27
CA GLY A 43 21.15 -8.98 -32.69
C GLY A 43 22.36 -9.25 -33.59
N ASP A 44 23.56 -9.43 -33.02
CA ASP A 44 24.80 -9.66 -33.74
C ASP A 44 25.71 -10.63 -32.97
N VAL A 45 26.40 -11.52 -33.70
CA VAL A 45 27.37 -12.49 -33.16
C VAL A 45 28.61 -11.78 -32.59
N ALA A 46 28.97 -10.61 -33.12
CA ALA A 46 30.09 -9.82 -32.61
C ALA A 46 29.94 -9.43 -31.13
N ASP A 47 28.69 -9.37 -30.65
CA ASP A 47 28.36 -8.91 -29.29
C ASP A 47 28.29 -10.05 -28.24
N LEU A 48 28.61 -11.29 -28.61
CA LEU A 48 28.47 -12.45 -27.72
C LEU A 48 29.26 -12.34 -26.41
N GLU A 49 30.38 -11.60 -26.39
CA GLU A 49 31.16 -11.38 -25.17
C GLU A 49 30.36 -10.61 -24.11
N ILE A 50 29.46 -9.71 -24.51
CA ILE A 50 28.58 -8.96 -23.60
C ILE A 50 27.61 -9.94 -22.90
N VAL A 51 27.06 -10.91 -23.65
CA VAL A 51 26.22 -11.98 -23.09
C VAL A 51 27.02 -12.87 -22.14
N ALA A 52 28.26 -13.22 -22.49
CA ALA A 52 29.16 -13.99 -21.62
C ALA A 52 29.49 -13.25 -20.31
N GLN A 53 29.67 -11.92 -20.34
CA GLN A 53 29.80 -11.09 -19.14
C GLN A 53 28.54 -11.14 -18.27
N ALA A 54 27.35 -10.98 -18.85
CA ALA A 54 26.09 -11.03 -18.11
C ALA A 54 25.85 -12.42 -17.46
N LEU A 55 26.23 -13.51 -18.13
CA LEU A 55 26.18 -14.86 -17.56
C LEU A 55 27.10 -15.03 -16.35
N ARG A 56 28.32 -14.47 -16.39
CA ARG A 56 29.23 -14.45 -15.23
C ARG A 56 28.66 -13.66 -14.06
N PHE A 57 27.98 -12.54 -14.35
CA PHE A 57 27.28 -11.77 -13.33
C PHE A 57 26.15 -12.57 -12.69
N GLN A 58 25.31 -13.25 -13.49
CA GLN A 58 24.24 -14.12 -12.97
C GLN A 58 24.80 -15.21 -12.03
N GLU A 59 25.91 -15.84 -12.42
CA GLU A 59 26.60 -16.84 -11.61
C GLU A 59 27.09 -16.26 -10.27
N TYR A 60 27.70 -15.07 -10.30
CA TYR A 60 28.13 -14.37 -9.10
C TYR A 60 26.95 -14.07 -8.16
N MET A 61 25.83 -13.54 -8.69
CA MET A 61 24.65 -13.22 -7.90
C MET A 61 24.06 -14.45 -7.23
N ARG A 62 23.97 -15.57 -7.95
CA ARG A 62 23.50 -16.84 -7.41
C ARG A 62 24.42 -17.37 -6.31
N ALA A 63 25.74 -17.29 -6.49
CA ALA A 63 26.71 -17.68 -5.46
C ALA A 63 26.58 -16.84 -4.17
N ARG A 64 26.00 -15.64 -4.26
CA ARG A 64 25.65 -14.78 -3.12
C ARG A 64 24.22 -14.99 -2.59
N GLY A 65 23.50 -15.99 -3.07
CA GLY A 65 22.14 -16.32 -2.63
C GLY A 65 21.04 -15.49 -3.30
N MET A 66 21.35 -14.70 -4.34
CA MET A 66 20.34 -13.96 -5.09
C MET A 66 19.91 -14.72 -6.33
N MET A 67 18.65 -15.15 -6.34
CA MET A 67 18.04 -15.85 -7.46
C MET A 67 17.37 -14.85 -8.41
N ILE A 68 17.80 -14.87 -9.67
CA ILE A 68 17.27 -14.05 -10.76
C ILE A 68 17.13 -14.89 -12.02
N ASP A 69 16.13 -14.56 -12.84
CA ASP A 69 15.99 -15.12 -14.19
C ASP A 69 16.81 -14.27 -15.16
N PHE A 70 17.82 -14.87 -15.78
CA PHE A 70 18.60 -14.23 -16.83
C PHE A 70 18.08 -14.66 -18.20
N VAL A 71 17.66 -13.69 -19.00
CA VAL A 71 16.99 -13.92 -20.28
C VAL A 71 17.78 -13.25 -21.39
N VAL A 72 18.20 -14.03 -22.38
CA VAL A 72 18.81 -13.53 -23.62
C VAL A 72 17.78 -13.61 -24.72
N VAL A 73 17.42 -12.46 -25.30
CA VAL A 73 16.51 -12.37 -26.44
C VAL A 73 17.32 -12.17 -27.71
N ASN A 74 17.25 -13.15 -28.61
CA ASN A 74 17.80 -13.05 -29.96
C ASN A 74 16.80 -12.29 -30.86
N GLU A 75 17.21 -11.10 -31.31
CA GLU A 75 16.44 -10.19 -32.17
C GLU A 75 16.98 -10.12 -33.60
N GLN A 76 17.91 -11.00 -33.97
CA GLN A 76 18.42 -11.07 -35.33
C GLN A 76 17.31 -11.48 -36.31
N ALA A 77 17.33 -10.92 -37.51
CA ALA A 77 16.37 -11.25 -38.55
C ALA A 77 16.42 -12.75 -38.93
N SER A 78 15.26 -13.33 -39.25
CA SER A 78 15.06 -14.77 -39.41
C SER A 78 15.98 -15.45 -40.45
N SER A 79 16.56 -14.72 -41.40
CA SER A 79 17.49 -15.26 -42.41
C SER A 79 18.87 -15.68 -41.85
N TYR A 80 19.29 -15.14 -40.70
CA TYR A 80 20.60 -15.42 -40.08
C TYR A 80 20.50 -15.84 -38.60
N VAL A 81 19.28 -15.99 -38.09
CA VAL A 81 18.99 -16.21 -36.66
C VAL A 81 19.59 -17.50 -36.09
N GLN A 82 19.80 -18.54 -36.91
CA GLN A 82 20.19 -19.87 -36.44
C GLN A 82 21.62 -19.91 -35.87
N ASP A 83 22.58 -19.24 -36.50
CA ASP A 83 23.98 -19.26 -36.06
C ASP A 83 24.15 -18.53 -34.73
N LEU A 84 23.56 -17.33 -34.61
CA LEU A 84 23.56 -16.59 -33.35
C LEU A 84 22.80 -17.34 -32.26
N GLN A 85 21.64 -17.92 -32.59
CA GLN A 85 20.86 -18.68 -31.62
C GLN A 85 21.68 -19.85 -31.06
N ARG A 86 22.33 -20.63 -31.93
CA ARG A 86 23.16 -21.77 -31.51
C ARG A 86 24.34 -21.32 -30.64
N ALA A 87 24.96 -20.19 -30.96
CA ALA A 87 26.05 -19.63 -30.15
C ALA A 87 25.56 -19.19 -28.76
N VAL A 88 24.42 -18.49 -28.68
CA VAL A 88 23.80 -18.09 -27.41
C VAL A 88 23.41 -19.31 -26.58
N GLU A 89 22.76 -20.30 -27.19
CA GLU A 89 22.38 -21.56 -26.52
C GLU A 89 23.60 -22.27 -25.96
N THR A 90 24.69 -22.37 -26.74
CA THR A 90 25.95 -22.99 -26.30
C THR A 90 26.53 -22.26 -25.08
N LEU A 91 26.52 -20.92 -25.07
CA LEU A 91 26.97 -20.13 -23.91
C LEU A 91 26.09 -20.37 -22.68
N CYS A 92 24.77 -20.36 -22.86
CA CYS A 92 23.81 -20.61 -21.79
C CYS A 92 23.93 -22.03 -21.22
N GLU A 93 24.07 -23.06 -22.06
CA GLU A 93 24.27 -24.45 -21.64
C GLU A 93 25.57 -24.63 -20.87
N ASN A 94 26.67 -24.08 -21.38
CA ASN A 94 27.96 -24.10 -20.69
C ASN A 94 27.87 -23.44 -19.31
N SER A 95 27.14 -22.32 -19.21
CA SER A 95 26.86 -21.70 -17.92
C SER A 95 25.98 -22.61 -17.04
N ARG A 96 24.93 -23.24 -17.57
CA ARG A 96 24.08 -24.19 -16.81
C ARG A 96 24.85 -25.40 -16.26
N LEU A 97 25.91 -25.84 -16.94
CA LEU A 97 26.71 -27.00 -16.56
C LEU A 97 27.77 -26.71 -15.50
N ARG A 98 28.25 -25.45 -15.39
CA ARG A 98 29.22 -25.01 -14.38
C ARG A 98 28.58 -24.93 -12.99
N GLY A 99 29.35 -25.16 -11.92
CA GLY A 99 28.94 -24.94 -10.52
C GLY A 99 27.68 -25.70 -10.06
N ARG A 100 27.69 -27.04 -10.19
CA ARG A 100 26.57 -27.94 -9.78
C ARG A 100 26.31 -28.00 -8.28
N GLU A 101 27.17 -27.40 -7.46
CA GLU A 101 27.11 -27.44 -5.98
C GLU A 101 25.82 -26.80 -5.42
N LEU A 102 25.12 -25.96 -6.21
CA LEU A 102 23.90 -25.24 -5.81
C LEU A 102 22.62 -25.76 -6.51
N GLY A 103 22.64 -26.97 -7.08
CA GLY A 103 21.50 -27.59 -7.77
C GLY A 103 21.28 -27.13 -9.23
N PRO A 104 20.22 -27.61 -9.92
CA PRO A 104 19.99 -27.32 -11.33
C PRO A 104 19.82 -25.83 -11.63
N ARG A 105 20.37 -25.35 -12.76
CA ARG A 105 20.32 -23.94 -13.23
C ARG A 105 19.10 -23.69 -14.13
N GLN A 106 17.89 -23.71 -13.56
CA GLN A 106 16.61 -23.47 -14.26
C GLN A 106 16.33 -21.98 -14.58
N HIS A 107 17.27 -21.05 -14.30
CA HIS A 107 17.07 -19.59 -14.36
C HIS A 107 17.87 -18.87 -15.46
N ILE A 108 18.27 -19.60 -16.51
CA ILE A 108 18.96 -19.04 -17.68
C ILE A 108 18.15 -19.43 -18.91
N PHE A 109 17.64 -18.44 -19.62
CA PHE A 109 16.75 -18.61 -20.76
C PHE A 109 17.36 -17.97 -22.01
N ALA A 110 17.38 -18.72 -23.11
CA ALA A 110 17.74 -18.22 -24.43
C ALA A 110 16.47 -18.32 -25.28
N VAL A 111 15.97 -17.18 -25.72
CA VAL A 111 14.66 -17.10 -26.38
C VAL A 111 14.76 -16.29 -27.67
N ARG A 112 13.89 -16.59 -28.63
CA ARG A 112 13.92 -15.97 -29.96
C ARG A 112 12.76 -15.01 -30.12
N ARG A 113 13.05 -13.80 -30.59
CA ARG A 113 12.04 -12.79 -30.85
C ARG A 113 11.02 -13.21 -31.91
N ASP A 114 11.46 -13.90 -32.96
CA ASP A 114 10.60 -14.29 -34.09
C ASP A 114 9.62 -15.44 -33.77
N LEU A 115 9.82 -16.13 -32.65
CA LEU A 115 8.90 -17.17 -32.15
C LEU A 115 7.94 -16.65 -31.06
N MET A 116 8.08 -15.40 -30.63
CA MET A 116 7.18 -14.77 -29.66
C MET A 116 6.12 -13.95 -30.36
N ASP A 117 4.88 -14.05 -29.88
CA ASP A 117 3.87 -13.07 -30.20
C ASP A 117 4.20 -11.70 -29.55
N GLU A 118 3.58 -10.65 -30.07
CA GLU A 118 3.82 -9.28 -29.59
C GLU A 118 3.51 -9.09 -28.10
N PRO A 119 2.38 -9.61 -27.56
CA PRO A 119 2.07 -9.48 -26.14
C PRO A 119 3.09 -10.13 -25.22
N THR A 120 3.60 -11.33 -25.55
CA THR A 120 4.63 -12.01 -24.76
C THR A 120 5.91 -11.21 -24.73
N TYR A 121 6.36 -10.73 -25.89
CA TYR A 121 7.60 -9.96 -25.98
C TYR A 121 7.51 -8.63 -25.21
N LYS A 122 6.41 -7.89 -25.36
CA LYS A 122 6.18 -6.66 -24.58
C LYS A 122 6.12 -6.92 -23.09
N THR A 123 5.39 -7.95 -22.66
CA THR A 123 5.29 -8.32 -21.24
C THR A 123 6.67 -8.64 -20.66
N LEU A 124 7.47 -9.43 -21.39
CA LEU A 124 8.82 -9.81 -20.98
C LEU A 124 9.73 -8.59 -20.79
N LEU A 125 9.68 -7.61 -21.70
CA LEU A 125 10.46 -6.38 -21.54
C LEU A 125 9.94 -5.50 -20.39
N SER A 126 8.61 -5.36 -20.24
CA SER A 126 8.01 -4.49 -19.23
C SER A 126 8.22 -4.99 -17.80
N VAL A 127 8.20 -6.32 -17.58
CA VAL A 127 8.42 -6.91 -16.25
C VAL A 127 9.90 -6.95 -15.86
N ALA A 128 10.81 -6.94 -16.84
CA ALA A 128 12.24 -6.98 -16.58
C ALA A 128 12.69 -5.76 -15.74
N ARG A 129 13.51 -6.02 -14.73
CA ARG A 129 14.05 -4.97 -13.83
C ARG A 129 15.32 -4.35 -14.38
N VAL A 130 15.97 -5.06 -15.30
CA VAL A 130 17.11 -4.57 -16.09
C VAL A 130 16.92 -5.03 -17.52
N VAL A 131 16.94 -4.10 -18.46
CA VAL A 131 16.80 -4.33 -19.91
C VAL A 131 17.99 -3.68 -20.60
N LEU A 132 18.91 -4.50 -21.10
CA LEU A 132 20.07 -4.04 -21.86
C LEU A 132 19.96 -4.45 -23.32
N HIS A 133 20.57 -3.67 -24.20
CA HIS A 133 20.73 -4.03 -25.60
C HIS A 133 22.21 -3.97 -25.97
N THR A 134 22.74 -5.00 -26.63
CA THR A 134 24.19 -5.08 -26.93
C THR A 134 24.70 -3.95 -27.84
N ARG A 135 23.89 -3.52 -28.81
CA ARG A 135 24.14 -2.34 -29.66
C ARG A 135 24.34 -1.02 -28.90
N ASN A 136 23.92 -0.95 -27.64
CA ASN A 136 24.12 0.24 -26.81
C ASN A 136 25.50 0.25 -26.12
N GLY A 137 26.44 -0.62 -26.49
CA GLY A 137 27.75 -0.71 -25.86
C GLY A 137 27.81 -1.76 -24.76
N THR A 138 28.90 -1.76 -23.99
CA THR A 138 29.11 -2.77 -22.94
C THR A 138 28.08 -2.61 -21.81
N ILE A 139 28.00 -3.62 -20.92
CA ILE A 139 27.15 -3.52 -19.73
C ILE A 139 27.55 -2.30 -18.89
N PHE A 140 28.85 -2.05 -18.74
CA PHE A 140 29.38 -0.93 -17.97
C PHE A 140 28.96 0.42 -18.55
N ASP A 141 29.09 0.61 -19.87
CA ASP A 141 28.72 1.87 -20.54
C ASP A 141 27.21 2.17 -20.42
N GLN A 142 26.38 1.12 -20.35
CA GLN A 142 24.93 1.27 -20.13
C GLN A 142 24.61 1.65 -18.68
N LEU A 143 25.32 1.06 -17.70
CA LEU A 143 25.17 1.42 -16.29
C LEU A 143 25.61 2.85 -16.00
N GLU A 144 26.78 3.27 -16.50
CA GLU A 144 27.31 4.62 -16.28
C GLU A 144 26.37 5.70 -16.84
N ARG A 145 25.78 5.46 -18.02
CA ARG A 145 24.77 6.36 -18.59
C ARG A 145 23.49 6.41 -17.77
N ALA A 146 23.02 5.27 -17.26
CA ALA A 146 21.85 5.23 -16.38
C ALA A 146 22.10 6.03 -15.08
N GLU A 147 23.25 5.85 -14.46
CA GLU A 147 23.66 6.61 -13.27
C GLU A 147 23.75 8.12 -13.55
N THR A 148 24.35 8.50 -14.68
CA THR A 148 24.47 9.89 -15.11
C THR A 148 23.09 10.51 -15.35
N ALA A 149 22.19 9.80 -16.03
CA ALA A 149 20.82 10.25 -16.28
C ALA A 149 20.02 10.40 -14.98
N ALA A 150 20.18 9.47 -14.03
CA ALA A 150 19.55 9.55 -12.72
C ALA A 150 20.02 10.78 -11.93
N LEU A 151 21.31 11.10 -11.97
CA LEU A 151 21.86 12.32 -11.36
C LEU A 151 21.28 13.58 -12.01
N GLN A 152 21.23 13.64 -13.34
CA GLN A 152 20.67 14.78 -14.07
C GLN A 152 19.19 14.99 -13.77
N ALA A 153 18.39 13.91 -13.73
CA ALA A 153 16.97 13.99 -13.41
C ALA A 153 16.74 14.50 -11.98
N ARG A 154 17.54 14.03 -11.03
CA ARG A 154 17.52 14.52 -9.65
C ARG A 154 17.87 16.01 -9.57
N ASP A 155 18.92 16.43 -10.26
CA ASP A 155 19.36 17.83 -10.23
C ASP A 155 18.34 18.76 -10.91
N ALA A 156 17.66 18.28 -11.96
CA ALA A 156 16.55 19.01 -12.59
C ALA A 156 15.34 19.17 -11.67
N LEU A 157 14.98 18.13 -10.90
CA LEU A 157 13.91 18.21 -9.89
C LEU A 157 14.25 19.27 -8.81
N LEU A 158 15.49 19.28 -8.32
CA LEU A 158 15.95 20.29 -7.34
C LEU A 158 15.87 21.73 -7.89
N GLN A 159 16.15 21.93 -9.18
CA GLN A 159 16.03 23.24 -9.82
C GLN A 159 14.58 23.67 -10.04
N ALA A 160 13.70 22.74 -10.39
CA ALA A 160 12.27 23.00 -10.60
C ALA A 160 11.56 23.41 -9.29
N GLU A 161 12.04 22.95 -8.14
CA GLU A 161 11.56 23.34 -6.81
C GLU A 161 12.01 24.75 -6.36
N GLY A 162 12.67 25.53 -7.24
CA GLY A 162 12.99 26.95 -6.99
C GLY A 162 14.11 27.19 -5.96
N GLY A 163 14.91 26.18 -5.65
CA GLY A 163 16.05 26.28 -4.74
C GLY A 163 17.36 26.60 -5.47
N SER A 164 18.16 27.52 -4.94
CA SER A 164 19.62 27.44 -5.06
C SER A 164 20.09 26.04 -4.60
N PRO A 165 21.24 25.51 -5.08
CA PRO A 165 21.76 24.23 -4.60
C PRO A 165 21.94 24.34 -3.09
N ARG A 166 20.93 23.90 -2.34
CA ARG A 166 21.02 23.67 -0.91
C ARG A 166 22.11 22.62 -0.80
N GLU A 167 23.18 22.92 -0.06
CA GLU A 167 23.98 21.85 0.54
C GLU A 167 23.01 20.76 0.99
N PRO A 168 23.26 19.47 0.70
CA PRO A 168 22.33 18.39 1.01
C PRO A 168 21.85 18.62 2.42
N SER A 169 20.62 19.11 2.55
CA SER A 169 20.11 19.49 3.86
C SER A 169 20.18 18.18 4.63
N PRO A 170 20.90 18.15 5.77
CA PRO A 170 21.00 16.92 6.53
C PRO A 170 19.57 16.39 6.66
N PRO A 171 19.34 15.08 6.41
CA PRO A 171 17.99 14.52 6.43
C PRO A 171 17.29 15.08 7.65
N LEU A 172 16.10 15.68 7.47
CA LEU A 172 15.37 16.27 8.59
C LEU A 172 15.43 15.23 9.69
N PRO A 173 16.08 15.54 10.83
CA PRO A 173 16.36 14.52 11.81
C PRO A 173 15.03 13.88 12.14
N LEU A 174 14.93 12.55 11.95
CA LEU A 174 13.80 11.80 12.47
C LEU A 174 13.61 12.30 13.89
N PRO A 175 12.38 12.64 14.32
CA PRO A 175 12.15 13.11 15.67
C PRO A 175 12.85 12.14 16.62
N VAL A 176 13.99 12.56 17.18
CA VAL A 176 14.77 11.69 18.05
C VAL A 176 13.81 11.35 19.17
N PRO A 177 13.70 10.08 19.60
CA PRO A 177 13.00 9.79 20.83
C PRO A 177 13.72 10.54 21.95
N ALA A 178 13.28 11.77 22.23
CA ALA A 178 13.63 12.48 23.43
C ALA A 178 13.39 11.48 24.56
N SER A 179 14.40 11.29 25.41
CA SER A 179 14.34 10.42 26.59
C SER A 179 12.94 10.42 27.21
N GLN A 180 12.52 9.29 27.79
CA GLN A 180 11.26 9.06 28.53
C GLN A 180 10.89 10.11 29.60
N ALA A 181 11.62 11.21 29.71
CA ALA A 181 11.42 12.36 30.60
C ALA A 181 10.32 13.35 30.15
N GLY A 182 9.38 12.94 29.30
CA GLY A 182 8.07 13.58 29.28
C GLY A 182 7.25 12.92 30.37
N ALA A 183 6.71 13.69 31.33
CA ALA A 183 5.87 13.13 32.39
C ALA A 183 4.91 12.10 31.80
N ASP A 184 4.90 10.87 32.34
CA ASP A 184 3.93 9.85 31.97
C ASP A 184 2.55 10.39 32.35
N ILE A 185 1.91 11.11 31.41
CA ILE A 185 0.54 11.55 31.58
C ILE A 185 -0.28 10.28 31.42
N ALA A 186 -0.53 9.57 32.52
CA ALA A 186 -1.38 8.41 32.52
C ALA A 186 -2.72 8.81 31.90
N ALA A 187 -3.10 8.13 30.82
CA ALA A 187 -4.45 8.25 30.28
C ALA A 187 -5.44 7.91 31.40
N ASP A 188 -6.45 8.74 31.61
CA ASP A 188 -7.50 8.45 32.57
C ASP A 188 -8.63 7.66 31.91
N GLY A 189 -9.28 6.79 32.70
CA GLY A 189 -10.44 6.01 32.28
C GLY A 189 -11.77 6.70 32.54
N ARG A 190 -11.81 8.03 32.70
CA ARG A 190 -13.06 8.73 33.06
C ARG A 190 -14.13 8.49 31.98
N GLY A 191 -15.32 8.14 32.44
CA GLY A 191 -16.46 7.83 31.58
C GLY A 191 -16.41 6.45 30.93
N LEU A 192 -15.43 5.60 31.26
CA LEU A 192 -15.31 4.24 30.72
C LEU A 192 -15.50 3.20 31.84
N SER A 193 -16.21 2.13 31.53
CA SER A 193 -16.28 0.92 32.35
C SER A 193 -15.10 -0.01 32.04
N LEU A 194 -14.75 -0.89 32.99
CA LEU A 194 -13.71 -1.92 32.80
C LEU A 194 -12.36 -1.37 32.29
N TRP A 195 -11.95 -0.22 32.80
CA TRP A 195 -10.67 0.41 32.43
C TRP A 195 -9.47 -0.46 32.82
N ASN A 196 -8.67 -0.85 31.84
CA ASN A 196 -7.51 -1.73 32.02
C ASN A 196 -6.16 -0.98 31.99
N GLY A 197 -6.18 0.34 32.08
CA GLY A 197 -5.00 1.19 31.98
C GLY A 197 -4.70 1.69 30.56
N TYR A 198 -5.26 1.09 29.51
CA TYR A 198 -5.16 1.55 28.12
C TYR A 198 -6.52 1.86 27.50
N GLY A 199 -7.52 1.04 27.80
CA GLY A 199 -8.87 1.18 27.28
C GLY A 199 -9.94 0.62 28.20
N GLY A 200 -11.19 0.92 27.87
CA GLY A 200 -12.39 0.48 28.56
C GLY A 200 -13.62 0.59 27.66
N PHE A 201 -14.77 0.15 28.14
CA PHE A 201 -16.02 0.20 27.36
C PHE A 201 -16.82 1.47 27.61
N ASP A 202 -17.45 1.96 26.56
CA ASP A 202 -18.48 3.00 26.58
C ASP A 202 -19.75 2.54 25.87
N GLY A 203 -20.86 3.25 26.10
CA GLY A 203 -22.13 3.03 25.42
C GLY A 203 -22.69 1.64 25.68
N ASP A 204 -22.74 1.24 26.96
CA ASP A 204 -23.24 -0.07 27.40
C ASP A 204 -22.45 -1.25 26.80
N GLY A 205 -21.12 -1.15 26.79
CA GLY A 205 -20.27 -2.22 26.26
C GLY A 205 -20.07 -2.19 24.74
N ARG A 206 -20.77 -1.32 23.98
CA ARG A 206 -20.75 -1.35 22.50
C ARG A 206 -19.49 -0.76 21.89
N HIS A 207 -18.85 0.20 22.56
CA HIS A 207 -17.63 0.81 22.06
C HIS A 207 -16.45 0.42 22.96
N TYR A 208 -15.35 0.00 22.36
CA TYR A 208 -14.10 -0.18 23.07
C TYR A 208 -13.21 1.04 22.80
N VAL A 209 -12.95 1.81 23.83
CA VAL A 209 -12.24 3.09 23.75
C VAL A 209 -10.83 2.91 24.29
N THR A 210 -9.82 3.15 23.46
CA THR A 210 -8.40 3.13 23.83
C THR A 210 -7.86 4.55 23.89
N ARG A 211 -7.17 4.92 24.98
CA ARG A 211 -6.56 6.25 25.16
C ARG A 211 -5.04 6.12 25.25
N LEU A 212 -4.35 6.75 24.31
CA LEU A 212 -2.90 6.77 24.20
C LEU A 212 -2.39 8.21 24.36
N THR A 213 -1.44 8.40 25.26
CA THR A 213 -0.77 9.68 25.54
C THR A 213 0.73 9.52 25.35
N GLY A 214 1.44 10.64 25.15
CA GLY A 214 2.90 10.62 25.03
C GLY A 214 3.34 9.69 23.91
N ARG A 215 4.20 8.71 24.25
CA ARG A 215 4.68 7.65 23.35
C ARG A 215 4.14 6.25 23.71
N ARG A 216 3.15 6.17 24.59
CA ARG A 216 2.60 4.88 25.03
C ARG A 216 1.88 4.18 23.89
N VAL A 217 2.17 2.89 23.68
CA VAL A 217 1.51 2.04 22.69
C VAL A 217 0.81 0.90 23.40
N THR A 218 -0.21 0.33 22.79
CA THR A 218 -0.86 -0.88 23.31
C THR A 218 0.16 -2.04 23.41
N PRO A 219 0.00 -2.98 24.35
CA PRO A 219 0.94 -4.10 24.51
C PRO A 219 1.04 -5.01 23.28
N GLN A 220 -0.03 -5.05 22.49
CA GLN A 220 -0.15 -5.71 21.19
C GLN A 220 -1.13 -4.87 20.36
N PRO A 221 -1.05 -4.89 19.02
CA PRO A 221 -1.99 -4.17 18.17
C PRO A 221 -3.44 -4.60 18.42
N TRP A 222 -4.19 -3.75 19.11
CA TRP A 222 -5.63 -3.95 19.34
C TRP A 222 -6.38 -3.47 18.11
N ILE A 223 -6.93 -4.40 17.33
CA ILE A 223 -7.56 -4.09 16.05
C ILE A 223 -9.08 -4.17 16.10
N ASN A 224 -9.70 -3.46 15.16
CA ASN A 224 -11.05 -3.76 14.68
C ASN A 224 -10.98 -4.27 13.24
N VAL A 225 -11.86 -5.20 12.87
CA VAL A 225 -12.03 -5.72 11.51
C VAL A 225 -13.39 -5.26 11.02
N ILE A 226 -13.43 -4.46 9.97
CA ILE A 226 -14.65 -3.87 9.41
C ILE A 226 -14.76 -4.35 7.97
N SER A 227 -15.83 -5.09 7.66
CA SER A 227 -16.01 -5.72 6.35
C SER A 227 -17.46 -5.88 5.95
N ASN A 228 -17.67 -5.84 4.64
CA ASN A 228 -18.85 -6.38 3.98
C ASN A 228 -18.52 -7.78 3.39
N ALA A 229 -19.40 -8.32 2.54
CA ALA A 229 -19.24 -9.67 2.00
C ALA A 229 -17.98 -9.85 1.12
N SER A 230 -17.47 -8.79 0.50
CA SER A 230 -16.39 -8.88 -0.49
C SER A 230 -15.26 -7.87 -0.31
N PHE A 231 -15.28 -7.05 0.73
CA PHE A 231 -14.32 -5.99 0.95
C PHE A 231 -14.21 -5.70 2.43
N GLY A 232 -13.01 -5.31 2.88
CA GLY A 232 -12.84 -4.93 4.26
C GLY A 232 -11.49 -4.32 4.56
N PHE A 233 -11.37 -3.84 5.78
CA PHE A 233 -10.10 -3.46 6.34
C PHE A 233 -10.03 -3.89 7.80
N HIS A 234 -8.82 -3.96 8.33
CA HIS A 234 -8.60 -3.91 9.75
C HIS A 234 -7.78 -2.68 10.11
N VAL A 235 -7.95 -2.17 11.32
CA VAL A 235 -7.19 -1.02 11.81
C VAL A 235 -6.93 -1.18 13.30
N SER A 236 -5.69 -0.92 13.70
CA SER A 236 -5.26 -0.92 15.11
C SER A 236 -5.70 0.34 15.85
N ALA A 237 -5.68 0.30 17.18
CA ALA A 237 -5.93 1.44 18.05
C ALA A 237 -4.99 2.61 17.76
N GLU A 238 -3.74 2.35 17.37
CA GLU A 238 -2.80 3.38 16.94
C GLU A 238 -3.14 3.96 15.55
N GLY A 239 -3.88 3.23 14.71
CA GLY A 239 -4.28 3.67 13.37
C GLY A 239 -3.52 3.01 12.21
N ALA A 240 -2.66 2.01 12.46
CA ALA A 240 -2.10 1.20 11.38
C ALA A 240 -3.17 0.28 10.81
N GLY A 241 -3.46 0.43 9.52
CA GLY A 241 -4.51 -0.28 8.81
C GLY A 241 -4.03 -1.10 7.62
N PHE A 242 -4.85 -2.08 7.25
CA PHE A 242 -4.71 -2.91 6.06
C PHE A 242 -6.09 -3.16 5.44
N THR A 243 -6.18 -2.94 4.13
CA THR A 243 -7.41 -3.02 3.33
C THR A 243 -7.25 -4.08 2.23
N TRP A 244 -8.30 -4.86 2.01
CA TRP A 244 -8.37 -5.89 0.97
C TRP A 244 -9.69 -5.83 0.19
N SER A 245 -9.67 -6.42 -1.00
CA SER A 245 -10.86 -6.64 -1.81
C SER A 245 -10.93 -8.11 -2.21
N ARG A 246 -12.12 -8.68 -2.28
CA ARG A 246 -12.46 -10.08 -2.59
C ARG A 246 -11.86 -11.15 -1.66
N ASN A 247 -10.56 -11.10 -1.38
CA ASN A 247 -9.83 -12.07 -0.58
C ASN A 247 -8.73 -11.36 0.22
N SER A 248 -8.74 -11.52 1.55
CA SER A 248 -7.80 -10.84 2.46
C SER A 248 -6.35 -11.34 2.37
N ARG A 249 -6.09 -12.48 1.73
CA ARG A 249 -4.73 -12.99 1.53
C ARG A 249 -4.24 -12.73 0.12
N ASP A 250 -5.05 -13.05 -0.88
CA ASP A 250 -4.64 -13.08 -2.28
C ASP A 250 -4.77 -11.72 -2.98
N TYR A 251 -5.62 -10.82 -2.47
CA TYR A 251 -5.84 -9.51 -3.08
C TYR A 251 -5.92 -8.39 -2.04
N GLN A 252 -4.77 -8.17 -1.43
CA GLN A 252 -4.52 -7.03 -0.56
C GLN A 252 -4.41 -5.76 -1.41
N LEU A 253 -5.11 -4.70 -1.03
CA LEU A 253 -4.94 -3.39 -1.67
C LEU A 253 -3.76 -2.66 -1.04
N THR A 254 -3.69 -2.69 0.28
CA THR A 254 -2.62 -2.12 1.10
C THR A 254 -1.93 -3.23 1.92
N PRO A 255 -0.71 -3.06 2.43
CA PRO A 255 0.06 -4.17 3.00
C PRO A 255 -0.48 -4.62 4.35
N TRP A 256 -0.71 -5.93 4.47
CA TRP A 256 -0.81 -6.60 5.76
C TRP A 256 0.57 -7.02 6.27
N SER A 257 0.81 -6.84 7.57
CA SER A 257 2.03 -7.29 8.23
C SER A 257 1.69 -8.05 9.50
N ASN A 258 2.36 -9.20 9.69
CA ASN A 258 2.36 -9.95 10.94
C ASN A 258 3.77 -9.95 11.54
N ASP A 259 4.36 -8.76 11.62
CA ASP A 259 5.67 -8.57 12.22
C ASP A 259 5.51 -8.52 13.75
N PRO A 260 6.24 -9.36 14.51
CA PRO A 260 6.09 -9.44 15.96
C PRO A 260 6.68 -8.24 16.71
N VAL A 261 7.39 -7.35 16.02
CA VAL A 261 8.10 -6.20 16.59
C VAL A 261 7.44 -4.88 16.21
N SER A 262 6.90 -4.77 15.00
CA SER A 262 6.42 -3.53 14.42
C SER A 262 5.02 -3.63 13.83
N ASN A 263 4.23 -2.58 14.01
CA ASN A 263 2.90 -2.43 13.41
C ASN A 263 2.93 -1.27 12.41
N ARG A 264 3.69 -1.46 11.33
CA ARG A 264 3.94 -0.42 10.32
C ARG A 264 2.65 -0.05 9.58
N PRO A 265 2.26 1.24 9.50
CA PRO A 265 1.11 1.67 8.71
C PRO A 265 1.40 1.60 7.20
N GLY A 266 0.52 0.94 6.44
CA GLY A 266 0.45 0.97 4.97
C GLY A 266 -0.51 2.02 4.42
N GLU A 267 -1.26 2.67 5.31
CA GLU A 267 -2.21 3.75 5.04
C GLU A 267 -1.95 4.87 6.06
N GLY A 268 -2.19 6.12 5.68
CA GLY A 268 -1.94 7.23 6.59
C GLY A 268 -2.69 8.50 6.23
N PHE A 269 -3.09 9.24 7.27
CA PHE A 269 -3.60 10.61 7.16
C PHE A 269 -2.66 11.53 7.92
N TYR A 270 -2.10 12.51 7.23
CA TYR A 270 -1.06 13.39 7.77
C TYR A 270 -1.49 14.84 7.63
N VAL A 271 -1.08 15.68 8.57
CA VAL A 271 -1.38 17.10 8.58
C VAL A 271 -0.09 17.89 8.75
N PHE A 272 0.14 18.87 7.90
CA PHE A 272 1.17 19.89 8.07
C PHE A 272 0.51 21.22 8.36
N ASP A 273 0.90 21.86 9.46
CA ASP A 273 0.43 23.20 9.82
C ASP A 273 1.41 24.25 9.31
N HIS A 274 0.96 25.07 8.35
CA HIS A 274 1.78 26.12 7.75
C HIS A 274 2.15 27.24 8.72
N ALA A 275 1.37 27.47 9.77
CA ALA A 275 1.66 28.51 10.74
C ALA A 275 2.80 28.10 11.69
N SER A 276 2.77 26.86 12.19
CA SER A 276 3.81 26.35 13.10
C SER A 276 5.00 25.69 12.39
N GLY A 277 4.86 25.34 11.11
CA GLY A 277 5.87 24.59 10.36
C GLY A 277 6.06 23.16 10.86
N LYS A 278 5.03 22.58 11.52
CA LYS A 278 5.10 21.26 12.15
C LYS A 278 4.06 20.31 11.59
N ALA A 279 4.48 19.08 11.36
CA ALA A 279 3.60 17.97 10.99
C ALA A 279 3.04 17.24 12.22
N PHE A 280 1.86 16.64 12.07
CA PHE A 280 1.17 15.79 13.04
C PHE A 280 0.16 14.90 12.31
N SER A 281 -0.54 14.03 13.03
CA SER A 281 -1.59 13.18 12.48
C SER A 281 -2.76 13.07 13.46
N PRO A 282 -4.00 12.81 12.97
CA PRO A 282 -5.10 12.39 13.82
C PRO A 282 -4.90 10.99 14.45
N MET A 283 -3.96 10.18 13.95
CA MET A 283 -3.66 8.82 14.41
C MET A 283 -2.32 8.77 15.15
N ALA A 284 -2.16 7.82 16.07
CA ALA A 284 -0.92 7.67 16.84
C ALA A 284 0.18 6.90 16.08
N ALA A 285 -0.17 6.18 15.02
CA ALA A 285 0.74 5.37 14.20
C ALA A 285 1.59 6.20 13.23
N THR A 286 1.20 7.45 12.93
CA THR A 286 1.89 8.30 11.96
C THR A 286 2.14 9.68 12.54
N VAL A 287 3.34 10.23 12.37
CA VAL A 287 3.75 11.57 12.84
C VAL A 287 3.20 11.90 14.23
N ARG A 288 3.45 10.99 15.17
CA ARG A 288 2.92 11.07 16.53
C ARG A 288 3.45 12.31 17.22
N ASP A 289 2.55 13.13 17.76
CA ASP A 289 2.87 14.28 18.61
C ASP A 289 2.67 13.87 20.08
N PRO A 290 3.75 13.74 20.88
CA PRO A 290 3.64 13.31 22.28
C PRO A 290 2.84 14.27 23.17
N SER A 291 2.57 15.50 22.72
CA SER A 291 1.73 16.45 23.45
C SER A 291 0.22 16.22 23.26
N MET A 292 -0.16 15.38 22.28
CA MET A 292 -1.55 15.06 21.99
C MET A 292 -2.02 13.86 22.81
N THR A 293 -3.32 13.83 23.09
CA THR A 293 -4.03 12.62 23.51
C THR A 293 -4.74 12.05 22.29
N TYR A 294 -4.55 10.75 22.07
CA TYR A 294 -5.19 9.97 21.02
C TYR A 294 -6.21 9.05 21.65
N GLU A 295 -7.46 9.14 21.20
CA GLU A 295 -8.55 8.30 21.68
C GLU A 295 -9.17 7.56 20.49
N THR A 296 -9.08 6.23 20.52
CA THR A 296 -9.60 5.39 19.44
C THR A 296 -10.83 4.63 19.92
N TRP A 297 -11.91 4.80 19.19
CA TRP A 297 -13.19 4.14 19.42
C TRP A 297 -13.35 3.05 18.38
N HIS A 298 -13.25 1.80 18.80
CA HIS A 298 -13.69 0.69 17.99
C HIS A 298 -15.16 0.41 18.30
N GLY A 299 -15.98 0.39 17.26
CA GLY A 299 -17.38 -0.02 17.32
C GLY A 299 -17.69 -1.05 16.25
N GLN A 300 -18.91 -1.59 16.25
CA GLN A 300 -19.29 -2.59 15.26
C GLN A 300 -19.50 -1.92 13.89
N GLY A 301 -18.60 -2.22 12.94
CA GLY A 301 -18.65 -1.66 11.59
C GLY A 301 -17.98 -0.30 11.40
N PHE A 302 -17.34 0.27 12.43
CA PHE A 302 -16.62 1.54 12.31
C PHE A 302 -15.45 1.65 13.30
N SER A 303 -14.53 2.57 13.02
CA SER A 303 -13.56 3.05 14.01
C SER A 303 -13.39 4.55 13.92
N THR A 304 -13.30 5.24 15.06
CA THR A 304 -13.08 6.69 15.13
C THR A 304 -11.81 7.00 15.91
N PHE A 305 -10.91 7.79 15.34
CA PHE A 305 -9.71 8.32 15.99
C PHE A 305 -9.97 9.79 16.33
N ARG A 306 -10.08 10.07 17.63
CA ARG A 306 -10.21 11.43 18.16
C ARG A 306 -8.86 11.90 18.68
N SER A 307 -8.49 13.13 18.34
CA SER A 307 -7.30 13.73 18.89
C SER A 307 -7.38 15.25 18.92
N LYS A 308 -6.55 15.86 19.75
CA LYS A 308 -6.55 17.31 19.94
C LYS A 308 -5.14 17.86 20.02
N ARG A 309 -4.88 18.94 19.27
CA ARG A 309 -3.62 19.68 19.24
C ARG A 309 -3.90 21.17 19.42
N GLY A 310 -3.65 21.70 20.62
CA GLY A 310 -4.00 23.08 20.95
C GLY A 310 -5.49 23.37 20.68
N PRO A 311 -5.84 24.35 19.83
CA PRO A 311 -7.23 24.68 19.48
C PRO A 311 -7.85 23.74 18.43
N LEU A 312 -7.06 22.87 17.80
CA LEU A 312 -7.54 21.97 16.74
C LEU A 312 -8.01 20.65 17.35
N SER A 313 -9.28 20.30 17.15
CA SER A 313 -9.84 18.99 17.49
C SER A 313 -10.13 18.23 16.20
N MET A 314 -9.81 16.94 16.16
CA MET A 314 -9.91 16.11 14.96
C MET A 314 -10.62 14.80 15.26
N ASP A 315 -11.58 14.45 14.41
CA ASP A 315 -12.29 13.17 14.43
C ASP A 315 -12.14 12.50 13.06
N LEU A 316 -11.36 11.41 13.00
CA LEU A 316 -11.22 10.57 11.81
C LEU A 316 -12.08 9.30 11.98
N THR A 317 -13.22 9.21 11.30
CA THR A 317 -14.08 8.02 11.32
C THR A 317 -13.92 7.21 10.04
N GLN A 318 -13.75 5.90 10.17
CA GLN A 318 -13.60 4.95 9.06
C GLN A 318 -14.70 3.91 9.05
N VAL A 319 -15.29 3.67 7.88
CA VAL A 319 -16.33 2.67 7.63
C VAL A 319 -16.10 1.94 6.30
N VAL A 320 -16.74 0.78 6.14
CA VAL A 320 -16.93 0.14 4.82
C VAL A 320 -18.38 0.38 4.40
N ASP A 321 -18.61 0.63 3.12
CA ASP A 321 -19.97 0.67 2.58
C ASP A 321 -20.63 -0.72 2.69
N PRO A 322 -21.91 -0.83 3.07
CA PRO A 322 -22.58 -2.12 3.23
C PRO A 322 -22.55 -3.02 1.99
N VAL A 323 -22.50 -2.43 0.79
CA VAL A 323 -22.62 -3.14 -0.49
C VAL A 323 -21.35 -2.97 -1.31
N ASP A 324 -20.91 -1.73 -1.47
CA ASP A 324 -19.85 -1.40 -2.42
C ASP A 324 -18.45 -1.70 -1.82
N PRO A 325 -17.46 -2.11 -2.63
CA PRO A 325 -16.09 -2.40 -2.19
C PRO A 325 -15.29 -1.11 -1.92
N VAL A 326 -15.79 -0.29 -0.99
CA VAL A 326 -15.27 1.05 -0.70
C VAL A 326 -15.14 1.24 0.81
N LYS A 327 -13.92 1.55 1.25
CA LYS A 327 -13.61 2.15 2.55
C LYS A 327 -13.77 3.65 2.44
N ILE A 328 -14.50 4.24 3.38
CA ILE A 328 -14.66 5.69 3.49
C ILE A 328 -14.04 6.15 4.79
N SER A 329 -13.13 7.11 4.69
CA SER A 329 -12.49 7.76 5.84
C SER A 329 -12.87 9.23 5.85
N ARG A 330 -13.54 9.70 6.91
CA ARG A 330 -13.93 11.11 7.07
C ARG A 330 -13.13 11.73 8.21
N LEU A 331 -12.43 12.83 7.91
CA LEU A 331 -11.76 13.66 8.91
C LEU A 331 -12.55 14.96 9.10
N ARG A 332 -13.06 15.18 10.32
CA ARG A 332 -13.56 16.49 10.76
C ARG A 332 -12.46 17.19 11.53
N ILE A 333 -12.20 18.46 11.21
CA ILE A 333 -11.25 19.30 11.94
C ILE A 333 -11.99 20.56 12.40
N GLN A 334 -12.03 20.79 13.71
CA GLN A 334 -12.61 21.98 14.30
C GLN A 334 -11.49 22.88 14.85
N ASN A 335 -11.54 24.17 14.53
CA ASN A 335 -10.64 25.18 15.07
C ASN A 335 -11.37 26.04 16.11
N SER A 336 -11.21 25.72 17.39
CA SER A 336 -11.78 26.53 18.48
C SER A 336 -10.93 27.76 18.83
N GLY A 337 -9.88 28.03 18.04
CA GLY A 337 -8.95 29.13 18.26
C GLY A 337 -9.46 30.46 17.71
N SER A 338 -8.76 31.54 18.09
CA SER A 338 -9.06 32.91 17.66
C SER A 338 -8.40 33.30 16.32
N VAL A 339 -7.60 32.41 15.72
CA VAL A 339 -6.87 32.64 14.48
C VAL A 339 -7.20 31.54 13.47
N PRO A 340 -7.36 31.86 12.17
CA PRO A 340 -7.53 30.84 11.13
C PRO A 340 -6.34 29.86 11.07
N ALA A 341 -6.63 28.60 10.76
CA ALA A 341 -5.62 27.57 10.56
C ALA A 341 -5.45 27.25 9.07
N ARG A 342 -4.20 27.20 8.59
CA ARG A 342 -3.86 26.80 7.22
C ARG A 342 -3.14 25.47 7.26
N LEU A 343 -3.78 24.43 6.79
CA LEU A 343 -3.26 23.07 6.88
C LEU A 343 -3.13 22.46 5.50
N ARG A 344 -2.09 21.64 5.31
CA ARG A 344 -2.02 20.69 4.22
C ARG A 344 -2.28 19.30 4.75
N VAL A 345 -3.25 18.60 4.17
CA VAL A 345 -3.62 17.24 4.56
C VAL A 345 -3.23 16.26 3.47
N TYR A 346 -2.53 15.19 3.83
CA TYR A 346 -2.13 14.11 2.94
C TYR A 346 -2.90 12.84 3.29
N ALA A 347 -3.35 12.11 2.27
CA ALA A 347 -3.81 10.73 2.41
C ALA A 347 -2.89 9.83 1.59
N TYR A 348 -2.42 8.74 2.21
CA TYR A 348 -1.47 7.78 1.67
C TYR A 348 -2.06 6.38 1.64
N ALA A 349 -1.88 5.68 0.52
CA ALA A 349 -2.11 4.25 0.38
C ALA A 349 -0.90 3.59 -0.30
N GLU A 350 -0.30 2.61 0.37
CA GLU A 350 0.78 1.80 -0.20
C GLU A 350 0.20 0.66 -1.04
N TRP A 351 0.41 0.65 -2.34
CA TRP A 351 -0.19 -0.37 -3.19
C TRP A 351 0.49 -1.74 -3.04
N VAL A 352 -0.34 -2.78 -2.94
CA VAL A 352 0.06 -4.19 -3.02
C VAL A 352 -0.56 -4.88 -4.24
N LEU A 353 -1.89 -4.80 -4.41
CA LEU A 353 -2.63 -5.38 -5.54
C LEU A 353 -2.28 -6.85 -5.82
N GLY A 354 -2.31 -7.66 -4.76
CA GLY A 354 -1.96 -9.08 -4.79
C GLY A 354 -1.64 -9.60 -3.39
N GLY A 355 -0.87 -10.70 -3.31
CA GLY A 355 -0.54 -11.33 -2.03
C GLY A 355 0.62 -10.69 -1.27
N HIS A 356 1.64 -10.17 -1.97
CA HIS A 356 2.83 -9.58 -1.34
C HIS A 356 3.46 -8.48 -2.19
N ARG A 357 3.73 -7.33 -1.56
CA ARG A 357 4.31 -6.15 -2.22
C ARG A 357 5.63 -6.42 -2.92
N SER A 358 6.50 -7.23 -2.31
CA SER A 358 7.83 -7.55 -2.85
C SER A 358 7.79 -8.23 -4.23
N ARG A 359 6.65 -8.85 -4.57
CA ARG A 359 6.40 -9.48 -5.87
C ARG A 359 5.66 -8.56 -6.84
N THR A 360 4.74 -7.74 -6.34
CA THR A 360 3.82 -6.97 -7.19
C THR A 360 4.28 -5.54 -7.48
N ALA A 361 5.10 -4.91 -6.63
CA ALA A 361 5.42 -3.49 -6.75
C ALA A 361 5.96 -3.09 -8.14
N ALA A 362 6.82 -3.93 -8.72
CA ALA A 362 7.43 -3.67 -10.03
C ALA A 362 6.46 -3.77 -11.22
N THR A 363 5.24 -4.27 -11.01
CA THR A 363 4.22 -4.56 -12.04
C THR A 363 2.91 -3.80 -11.80
N ILE A 364 2.89 -2.89 -10.84
CA ILE A 364 1.74 -2.01 -10.62
C ILE A 364 1.84 -0.83 -11.59
N VAL A 365 0.75 -0.59 -12.32
CA VAL A 365 0.61 0.51 -13.28
C VAL A 365 -0.33 1.55 -12.67
N PRO A 366 0.18 2.73 -12.27
CA PRO A 366 -0.65 3.80 -11.77
C PRO A 366 -1.28 4.58 -12.92
N ALA A 367 -2.44 5.18 -12.65
CA ALA A 367 -3.12 6.10 -13.55
C ALA A 367 -3.89 7.16 -12.75
N ARG A 368 -4.46 8.14 -13.44
CA ARG A 368 -5.34 9.15 -12.85
C ARG A 368 -6.65 9.20 -13.60
N ASP A 369 -7.74 9.15 -12.87
CA ASP A 369 -9.05 9.38 -13.45
C ASP A 369 -9.22 10.87 -13.78
N THR A 370 -9.51 11.19 -15.03
CA THR A 370 -9.68 12.58 -15.49
C THR A 370 -11.00 13.18 -15.00
N ALA A 371 -12.02 12.37 -14.79
CA ALA A 371 -13.35 12.84 -14.38
C ALA A 371 -13.40 13.18 -12.88
N THR A 372 -12.76 12.36 -12.04
CA THR A 372 -12.79 12.55 -10.59
C THR A 372 -11.50 13.14 -10.04
N GLY A 373 -10.37 12.98 -10.72
CA GLY A 373 -9.04 13.28 -10.18
C GLY A 373 -8.50 12.20 -9.23
N ALA A 374 -9.21 11.07 -9.05
CA ALA A 374 -8.77 9.96 -8.21
C ALA A 374 -7.51 9.29 -8.77
N MET A 375 -6.66 8.82 -7.87
CA MET A 375 -5.51 7.98 -8.21
C MET A 375 -6.01 6.56 -8.44
N LEU A 376 -5.65 5.96 -9.57
CA LEU A 376 -5.98 4.58 -9.93
C LEU A 376 -4.70 3.74 -9.95
N ALA A 377 -4.83 2.44 -9.70
CA ALA A 377 -3.74 1.49 -9.88
C ALA A 377 -4.27 0.11 -10.30
N GLN A 378 -3.53 -0.56 -11.17
CA GLN A 378 -3.80 -1.93 -11.62
C GLN A 378 -2.52 -2.76 -11.55
N ASN A 379 -2.66 -4.08 -11.47
CA ASN A 379 -1.54 -5.01 -11.61
C ASN A 379 -1.83 -6.01 -12.73
N PRO A 380 -1.69 -5.62 -14.02
CA PRO A 380 -2.00 -6.49 -15.17
C PRO A 380 -1.26 -7.83 -15.16
N TYR A 381 -0.13 -7.89 -14.47
CA TYR A 381 0.71 -9.07 -14.34
C TYR A 381 0.11 -10.14 -13.41
N GLY A 382 -0.78 -9.75 -12.49
CA GLY A 382 -1.44 -10.66 -11.56
C GLY A 382 -2.31 -11.71 -12.25
N LEU A 383 -2.32 -12.94 -11.73
CA LEU A 383 -3.04 -14.07 -12.32
C LEU A 383 -4.56 -13.98 -12.16
N ASP A 384 -5.04 -13.71 -10.94
CA ASP A 384 -6.48 -13.80 -10.61
C ASP A 384 -7.20 -12.45 -10.70
N PHE A 385 -6.50 -11.35 -10.40
CA PHE A 385 -7.10 -10.03 -10.22
C PHE A 385 -6.48 -8.94 -11.11
N GLY A 386 -5.78 -9.32 -12.18
CA GLY A 386 -5.00 -8.37 -12.98
C GLY A 386 -5.80 -7.30 -13.72
N GLU A 387 -7.11 -7.52 -13.91
CA GLU A 387 -8.02 -6.55 -14.54
C GLU A 387 -8.65 -5.57 -13.55
N ARG A 388 -8.54 -5.85 -12.24
CA ARG A 388 -9.17 -5.04 -11.21
C ARG A 388 -8.42 -3.74 -11.00
N VAL A 389 -9.17 -2.70 -10.61
CA VAL A 389 -8.68 -1.33 -10.50
C VAL A 389 -8.90 -0.83 -9.08
N ALA A 390 -7.80 -0.71 -8.33
CA ALA A 390 -7.83 -0.04 -7.04
C ALA A 390 -7.84 1.48 -7.24
N PHE A 391 -8.46 2.20 -6.31
CA PHE A 391 -8.53 3.66 -6.37
C PHE A 391 -8.40 4.32 -5.01
N LEU A 392 -7.78 5.50 -4.99
CA LEU A 392 -7.81 6.46 -3.89
C LEU A 392 -8.37 7.79 -4.41
N GLY A 393 -9.58 8.12 -3.98
CA GLY A 393 -10.27 9.37 -4.29
C GLY A 393 -10.53 10.22 -3.05
N ALA A 394 -10.98 11.46 -3.26
CA ALA A 394 -11.41 12.37 -2.21
C ALA A 394 -12.71 13.08 -2.60
N SER A 395 -13.52 13.51 -1.62
CA SER A 395 -14.73 14.33 -1.83
C SER A 395 -14.46 15.83 -1.90
N HIS A 396 -13.24 16.24 -1.65
CA HIS A 396 -12.78 17.63 -1.71
C HIS A 396 -11.73 17.79 -2.83
N PRO A 397 -11.39 19.04 -3.21
CA PRO A 397 -10.34 19.29 -4.21
C PRO A 397 -8.98 18.67 -3.80
N ILE A 398 -8.35 17.99 -4.75
CA ILE A 398 -6.98 17.46 -4.63
C ILE A 398 -6.06 18.44 -5.36
N HIS A 399 -5.06 18.97 -4.65
CA HIS A 399 -4.17 20.02 -5.15
C HIS A 399 -2.88 19.46 -5.74
N SER A 400 -2.33 18.41 -5.14
CA SER A 400 -1.17 17.70 -5.69
C SER A 400 -1.25 16.20 -5.40
N VAL A 401 -0.57 15.39 -6.21
CA VAL A 401 -0.57 13.93 -6.13
C VAL A 401 0.82 13.37 -6.43
N THR A 402 1.10 12.15 -5.98
CA THR A 402 2.21 11.34 -6.51
C THR A 402 1.83 9.87 -6.51
N ALA A 403 2.38 9.13 -7.48
CA ALA A 403 2.37 7.67 -7.50
C ALA A 403 3.70 7.04 -7.06
N ASP A 404 4.72 7.86 -6.72
CA ASP A 404 6.03 7.41 -6.29
C ASP A 404 6.19 7.52 -4.76
N ARG A 405 6.31 6.36 -4.12
CA ARG A 405 6.50 6.22 -2.68
C ARG A 405 7.86 6.76 -2.25
N SER A 406 8.87 6.72 -3.12
CA SER A 406 10.20 7.25 -2.83
C SER A 406 10.17 8.77 -2.70
N GLU A 407 9.39 9.46 -3.53
CA GLU A 407 9.11 10.90 -3.41
C GLU A 407 8.44 11.22 -2.06
N PHE A 408 7.36 10.50 -1.73
CA PHE A 408 6.58 10.80 -0.53
C PHE A 408 7.34 10.52 0.78
N ILE A 409 7.93 9.33 0.87
CA ILE A 409 8.66 8.90 2.07
C ILE A 409 10.00 9.62 2.17
N GLY A 410 10.67 9.81 1.04
CA GLY A 410 12.01 10.38 0.98
C GLY A 410 13.10 9.40 1.42
N ARG A 411 14.34 9.72 1.07
CA ARG A 411 15.52 8.95 1.48
C ARG A 411 15.64 8.95 3.00
N HIS A 412 15.77 7.77 3.61
CA HIS A 412 15.80 7.57 5.07
C HIS A 412 14.51 7.93 5.83
N GLY A 413 13.43 8.27 5.13
CA GLY A 413 12.12 8.45 5.75
C GLY A 413 11.42 7.11 6.02
N THR A 414 10.30 7.18 6.72
CA THR A 414 9.43 6.02 7.00
C THR A 414 7.98 6.40 6.74
N THR A 415 7.07 5.41 6.72
CA THR A 415 5.63 5.72 6.66
C THR A 415 5.15 6.42 7.94
N GLU A 416 5.85 6.25 9.05
CA GLU A 416 5.58 6.98 10.29
C GLU A 416 6.02 8.44 10.19
N TYR A 417 7.10 8.74 9.46
CA TYR A 417 7.64 10.09 9.30
C TYR A 417 8.06 10.37 7.83
N PRO A 418 7.12 10.58 6.91
CA PRO A 418 7.42 10.86 5.50
C PRO A 418 8.03 12.25 5.34
N GLN A 419 9.11 12.39 4.55
CA GLN A 419 9.80 13.66 4.36
C GLN A 419 8.92 14.72 3.68
N ALA A 420 8.07 14.34 2.71
CA ALA A 420 7.13 15.27 2.08
C ALA A 420 6.17 15.90 3.10
N VAL A 421 5.70 15.10 4.06
CA VAL A 421 4.84 15.56 5.15
C VAL A 421 5.60 16.48 6.11
N LEU A 422 6.79 16.07 6.55
CA LEU A 422 7.60 16.84 7.50
C LEU A 422 8.00 18.22 6.94
N GLY A 423 8.23 18.30 5.62
CA GLY A 423 8.55 19.56 4.93
C GLY A 423 7.34 20.36 4.44
N GLY A 424 6.12 19.81 4.54
CA GLY A 424 4.93 20.48 4.00
C GLY A 424 4.96 20.63 2.46
N LEU A 425 5.60 19.70 1.75
CA LEU A 425 5.90 19.80 0.32
C LEU A 425 4.66 19.60 -0.56
N ALA A 426 4.63 20.25 -1.72
CA ALA A 426 3.67 19.89 -2.75
C ALA A 426 4.18 18.61 -3.44
N LEU A 427 3.27 17.76 -3.89
CA LEU A 427 3.63 16.53 -4.61
C LEU A 427 3.84 16.85 -6.10
N SER A 428 4.75 16.12 -6.73
CA SER A 428 5.27 16.38 -8.08
C SER A 428 4.23 16.30 -9.19
N GLY A 429 3.11 15.60 -8.95
CA GLY A 429 2.13 15.27 -9.98
C GLY A 429 2.56 14.11 -10.90
N ARG A 430 3.72 13.48 -10.65
CA ARG A 430 4.21 12.36 -11.46
C ARG A 430 3.39 11.09 -11.19
N ILE A 431 2.99 10.44 -12.28
CA ILE A 431 2.18 9.23 -12.29
C ILE A 431 2.75 8.31 -13.37
N GLU A 432 3.77 7.54 -12.99
CA GLU A 432 4.58 6.75 -13.92
C GLU A 432 4.66 5.30 -13.47
N ALA A 433 4.56 4.37 -14.42
CA ALA A 433 4.80 2.96 -14.16
C ALA A 433 6.29 2.68 -14.04
N GLY A 434 6.67 1.71 -13.20
CA GLY A 434 8.05 1.29 -13.01
C GLY A 434 8.76 1.90 -11.80
N ASP A 435 8.19 2.96 -11.21
CA ASP A 435 8.59 3.56 -9.93
C ASP A 435 8.14 2.71 -8.73
N ASP A 436 8.39 3.17 -7.49
CA ASP A 436 7.95 2.49 -6.26
C ASP A 436 6.47 2.85 -5.96
N PRO A 437 5.49 1.98 -6.20
CA PRO A 437 4.10 2.40 -6.32
C PRO A 437 3.44 2.75 -4.98
N CYS A 438 2.70 3.86 -4.98
CA CYS A 438 1.72 4.22 -3.97
C CYS A 438 0.61 5.10 -4.59
N ALA A 439 -0.35 5.53 -3.78
CA ALA A 439 -1.14 6.71 -4.08
C ALA A 439 -1.05 7.68 -2.92
N VAL A 440 -0.66 8.92 -3.22
CA VAL A 440 -0.73 10.03 -2.29
C VAL A 440 -1.52 11.15 -2.92
N VAL A 441 -2.46 11.70 -2.17
CA VAL A 441 -3.17 12.92 -2.53
C VAL A 441 -2.98 13.96 -1.42
N ALA A 442 -2.75 15.20 -1.80
CA ALA A 442 -2.60 16.31 -0.86
C ALA A 442 -3.62 17.42 -1.16
N SER A 443 -4.17 17.99 -0.09
CA SER A 443 -5.14 19.07 -0.15
C SER A 443 -4.81 20.18 0.84
N ASP A 444 -4.81 21.40 0.34
CA ASP A 444 -4.68 22.60 1.16
C ASP A 444 -6.06 23.05 1.64
N ILE A 445 -6.15 23.35 2.94
CA ILE A 445 -7.39 23.74 3.61
C ILE A 445 -7.17 24.97 4.49
N ASP A 446 -8.11 25.91 4.41
CA ASP A 446 -8.22 27.05 5.32
C ASP A 446 -9.41 26.80 6.26
N ILE A 447 -9.16 26.84 7.57
CA ILE A 447 -10.19 26.71 8.60
C ILE A 447 -10.32 28.06 9.32
N PRO A 448 -11.46 28.76 9.22
CA PRO A 448 -11.69 30.00 9.95
C PRO A 448 -11.50 29.86 11.47
N ALA A 449 -11.23 30.97 12.16
CA ALA A 449 -11.31 31.01 13.61
C ALA A 449 -12.73 30.66 14.08
N GLY A 450 -12.86 29.72 15.02
CA GLY A 450 -14.15 29.19 15.46
C GLY A 450 -14.88 28.29 14.45
N GLY A 451 -14.30 28.05 13.27
CA GLY A 451 -14.90 27.24 12.21
C GLY A 451 -14.46 25.79 12.22
N ASP A 452 -14.97 25.03 11.26
CA ASP A 452 -14.63 23.63 11.02
C ASP A 452 -14.56 23.30 9.52
N VAL A 453 -13.97 22.15 9.22
CA VAL A 453 -13.96 21.57 7.87
C VAL A 453 -14.14 20.05 7.95
N THR A 454 -14.79 19.48 6.95
CA THR A 454 -14.93 18.03 6.78
C THR A 454 -14.29 17.59 5.48
N LEU A 455 -13.39 16.61 5.56
CA LEU A 455 -12.71 15.97 4.43
C LEU A 455 -13.10 14.50 4.40
N SER A 456 -13.25 13.91 3.21
CA SER A 456 -13.47 12.46 3.08
C SER A 456 -12.67 11.87 1.93
N TRP A 457 -12.12 10.68 2.18
CA TRP A 457 -11.39 9.87 1.20
C TRP A 457 -12.07 8.53 0.96
N LEU A 458 -11.92 8.04 -0.26
CA LEU A 458 -12.52 6.81 -0.77
C LEU A 458 -11.38 5.89 -1.22
N LEU A 459 -11.17 4.79 -0.50
CA LEU A 459 -10.22 3.74 -0.89
C LEU A 459 -11.04 2.51 -1.28
N GLY A 460 -10.92 2.05 -2.52
CA GLY A 460 -11.74 0.95 -2.99
C GLY A 460 -11.16 0.25 -4.21
N ASP A 461 -11.96 -0.62 -4.79
CA ASP A 461 -11.55 -1.46 -5.90
C ASP A 461 -12.74 -1.81 -6.81
N ALA A 462 -12.53 -1.77 -8.12
CA ALA A 462 -13.57 -1.97 -9.14
C ALA A 462 -13.11 -2.96 -10.22
N ALA A 463 -14.01 -3.46 -11.05
CA ALA A 463 -13.63 -4.32 -12.17
C ALA A 463 -13.04 -3.54 -13.35
N THR A 464 -13.35 -2.25 -13.50
CA THR A 464 -12.84 -1.41 -14.60
C THR A 464 -12.55 0.03 -14.14
N PRO A 465 -11.75 0.81 -14.89
CA PRO A 465 -11.54 2.23 -14.59
C PRO A 465 -12.84 3.05 -14.61
N ALA A 466 -13.76 2.72 -15.51
CA ALA A 466 -15.05 3.39 -15.61
C ALA A 466 -15.93 3.14 -14.37
N GLU A 467 -15.94 1.90 -13.88
CA GLU A 467 -16.65 1.54 -12.64
C GLU A 467 -15.98 2.20 -11.42
N ALA A 468 -14.65 2.26 -11.36
CA ALA A 468 -13.94 3.00 -10.30
C ALA A 468 -14.33 4.48 -10.29
N SER A 469 -14.37 5.13 -11.47
CA SER A 469 -14.82 6.51 -11.60
C SER A 469 -16.27 6.69 -11.14
N ALA A 470 -17.17 5.76 -11.54
CA ALA A 470 -18.57 5.78 -11.12
C ALA A 470 -18.72 5.64 -9.60
N LEU A 471 -18.02 4.68 -8.97
CA LEU A 471 -18.01 4.52 -7.52
C LEU A 471 -17.52 5.79 -6.83
N VAL A 472 -16.41 6.38 -7.28
CA VAL A 472 -15.93 7.64 -6.70
C VAL A 472 -16.99 8.73 -6.79
N GLN A 473 -17.62 8.94 -7.95
CA GLN A 473 -18.68 9.96 -8.11
C GLN A 473 -19.90 9.68 -7.21
N THR A 474 -20.39 8.44 -7.17
CA THR A 474 -21.52 8.06 -6.34
C THR A 474 -21.21 8.28 -4.86
N HIS A 475 -20.06 7.82 -4.38
CA HIS A 475 -19.72 7.90 -2.96
C HIS A 475 -19.33 9.30 -2.49
N ARG A 476 -18.94 10.21 -3.39
CA ARG A 476 -18.76 11.64 -3.09
C ARG A 476 -20.05 12.34 -2.66
N GLY A 477 -21.17 11.98 -3.28
CA GLY A 477 -22.48 12.57 -3.02
C GLY A 477 -23.27 11.88 -1.90
N LYS A 478 -22.84 10.70 -1.45
CA LYS A 478 -23.51 9.96 -0.37
C LYS A 478 -23.18 10.61 0.99
N ASP A 479 -24.20 10.87 1.79
CA ASP A 479 -24.05 11.42 3.14
C ASP A 479 -23.33 10.42 4.07
N PHE A 480 -22.26 10.87 4.74
CA PHE A 480 -21.48 10.01 5.62
C PHE A 480 -22.20 9.69 6.93
N ASP A 481 -22.89 10.66 7.53
CA ASP A 481 -23.58 10.44 8.81
C ASP A 481 -24.74 9.45 8.63
N GLN A 482 -25.47 9.55 7.52
CA GLN A 482 -26.48 8.55 7.15
C GLN A 482 -25.84 7.18 6.93
N ARG A 483 -24.70 7.08 6.21
CA ARG A 483 -23.99 5.81 6.04
C ARG A 483 -23.57 5.20 7.38
N LEU A 484 -23.02 6.02 8.29
CA LEU A 484 -22.61 5.55 9.61
C LEU A 484 -23.82 5.06 10.41
N ALA A 485 -24.92 5.81 10.42
CA ALA A 485 -26.16 5.42 11.08
C ALA A 485 -26.76 4.13 10.50
N ASP A 486 -26.73 3.95 9.19
CA ASP A 486 -27.20 2.73 8.52
C ASP A 486 -26.32 1.52 8.86
N ASN A 487 -24.99 1.71 8.90
CA ASN A 487 -24.05 0.68 9.35
C ASN A 487 -24.33 0.25 10.79
N GLU A 488 -24.46 1.22 11.71
CA GLU A 488 -24.78 0.94 13.10
C GLU A 488 -26.13 0.23 13.23
N LYS A 489 -27.15 0.67 12.50
CA LYS A 489 -28.47 0.05 12.50
C LYS A 489 -28.42 -1.40 12.01
N ALA A 490 -27.69 -1.67 10.93
CA ALA A 490 -27.52 -3.02 10.40
C ALA A 490 -26.83 -3.94 11.41
N TRP A 491 -25.76 -3.47 12.07
CA TRP A 491 -25.09 -4.22 13.11
C TRP A 491 -25.97 -4.44 14.34
N ARG A 492 -26.69 -3.42 14.81
CA ARG A 492 -27.65 -3.57 15.92
C ARG A 492 -28.72 -4.61 15.60
N GLY A 493 -29.29 -4.57 14.40
CA GLY A 493 -30.29 -5.55 13.97
C GLY A 493 -29.81 -7.00 14.05
N PHE A 494 -28.53 -7.26 13.82
CA PHE A 494 -27.93 -8.58 13.97
C PHE A 494 -27.59 -8.92 15.43
N LEU A 495 -26.92 -8.00 16.13
CA LEU A 495 -26.37 -8.23 17.47
C LEU A 495 -27.45 -8.29 18.55
N ASP A 496 -28.50 -7.47 18.43
CA ASP A 496 -29.58 -7.39 19.41
C ASP A 496 -30.56 -8.59 19.34
N THR A 497 -30.31 -9.57 18.45
CA THR A 497 -31.09 -10.82 18.36
C THR A 497 -31.01 -11.65 19.64
N ILE A 498 -29.83 -11.71 20.24
CA ILE A 498 -29.60 -12.41 21.51
C ILE A 498 -28.89 -11.43 22.43
N GLN A 499 -29.49 -11.16 23.58
CA GLN A 499 -28.93 -10.30 24.62
C GLN A 499 -29.05 -11.03 25.96
N VAL A 500 -28.03 -10.88 26.79
CA VAL A 500 -28.00 -11.35 28.17
C VAL A 500 -27.84 -10.17 29.12
N GLU A 501 -28.47 -10.27 30.28
CA GLU A 501 -28.28 -9.36 31.39
C GLU A 501 -27.85 -10.18 32.60
N THR A 502 -26.61 -10.00 33.01
CA THR A 502 -26.00 -10.69 34.15
C THR A 502 -25.34 -9.66 35.09
N PRO A 503 -25.04 -10.03 36.35
CA PRO A 503 -24.26 -9.17 37.23
C PRO A 503 -22.82 -8.90 36.76
N ASP A 504 -22.32 -9.61 35.75
CA ASP A 504 -21.00 -9.40 35.15
C ASP A 504 -21.11 -8.54 33.88
N GLU A 505 -20.78 -7.27 34.00
CA GLU A 505 -20.81 -6.30 32.89
C GLU A 505 -19.88 -6.71 31.73
N ALA A 506 -18.74 -7.37 32.02
CA ALA A 506 -17.83 -7.83 30.98
C ALA A 506 -18.45 -8.97 30.17
N MET A 507 -19.15 -9.89 30.85
CA MET A 507 -19.90 -10.95 30.18
C MET A 507 -20.99 -10.38 29.27
N ASN A 508 -21.75 -9.40 29.77
CA ASN A 508 -22.81 -8.74 28.99
C ASN A 508 -22.20 -8.09 27.73
N ALA A 509 -21.14 -7.29 27.85
CA ALA A 509 -20.50 -6.64 26.71
C ALA A 509 -20.00 -7.65 25.66
N MET A 510 -19.34 -8.73 26.10
CA MET A 510 -18.77 -9.73 25.21
C MET A 510 -19.85 -10.52 24.46
N VAL A 511 -20.86 -11.03 25.18
CA VAL A 511 -21.93 -11.86 24.58
C VAL A 511 -22.84 -11.02 23.70
N ASN A 512 -23.22 -9.82 24.15
CA ASN A 512 -24.20 -9.00 23.47
C ASN A 512 -23.65 -8.31 22.22
N HIS A 513 -22.34 -8.05 22.17
CA HIS A 513 -21.75 -7.19 21.14
C HIS A 513 -20.53 -7.80 20.46
N TRP A 514 -19.50 -8.17 21.22
CA TRP A 514 -18.17 -8.41 20.63
C TRP A 514 -17.96 -9.81 20.06
N LEU A 515 -18.41 -10.87 20.72
CA LEU A 515 -18.27 -12.24 20.25
C LEU A 515 -19.05 -12.52 18.96
N PRO A 516 -20.36 -12.17 18.83
CA PRO A 516 -21.09 -12.34 17.58
C PRO A 516 -20.54 -11.43 16.47
N TYR A 517 -20.14 -10.19 16.78
CA TYR A 517 -19.49 -9.30 15.83
C TYR A 517 -18.19 -9.89 15.29
N GLN A 518 -17.30 -10.36 16.17
CA GLN A 518 -16.04 -11.00 15.79
C GLN A 518 -16.27 -12.22 14.91
N SER A 519 -17.24 -13.05 15.25
CA SER A 519 -17.58 -14.26 14.47
C SER A 519 -18.02 -13.89 13.06
N LEU A 520 -18.95 -12.93 12.90
CA LEU A 520 -19.43 -12.54 11.58
C LEU A 520 -18.39 -11.73 10.79
N ALA A 521 -17.83 -10.67 11.38
CA ALA A 521 -16.92 -9.75 10.69
C ALA A 521 -15.56 -10.39 10.40
N CYS A 522 -14.94 -11.05 11.37
CA CYS A 522 -13.59 -11.58 11.24
C CYS A 522 -13.56 -12.97 10.61
N ARG A 523 -14.44 -13.88 11.05
CA ARG A 523 -14.38 -15.30 10.66
C ARG A 523 -15.16 -15.60 9.39
N ILE A 524 -16.39 -15.11 9.29
CA ILE A 524 -17.28 -15.38 8.14
C ILE A 524 -17.05 -14.42 6.97
N ARG A 525 -16.93 -13.11 7.21
CA ARG A 525 -16.76 -12.14 6.11
C ARG A 525 -15.28 -12.00 5.72
N ALA A 526 -14.46 -11.49 6.64
CA ALA A 526 -13.08 -11.15 6.35
C ALA A 526 -12.16 -12.36 6.17
N ARG A 527 -12.36 -13.43 6.97
CA ARG A 527 -11.40 -14.53 7.16
C ARG A 527 -9.99 -13.99 7.46
N SER A 528 -9.96 -12.98 8.33
CA SER A 528 -8.79 -12.16 8.62
C SER A 528 -8.80 -11.66 10.07
N ALA A 529 -7.61 -11.51 10.63
CA ALA A 529 -7.30 -10.97 11.94
C ALA A 529 -5.85 -10.43 11.94
N PHE A 530 -5.37 -9.91 13.08
CA PHE A 530 -4.02 -9.35 13.15
C PHE A 530 -2.93 -10.37 12.79
N TYR A 531 -2.93 -11.53 13.46
CA TYR A 531 -1.92 -12.59 13.25
C TYR A 531 -2.22 -13.52 12.07
N GLN A 532 -3.33 -13.33 11.35
CA GLN A 532 -3.70 -14.19 10.23
C GLN A 532 -4.59 -13.48 9.22
N ALA A 533 -4.10 -13.29 7.99
CA ALA A 533 -4.91 -12.95 6.83
C ALA A 533 -4.96 -14.17 5.88
N SER A 534 -6.03 -14.97 5.96
CA SER A 534 -6.11 -16.23 5.21
C SER A 534 -6.98 -16.14 3.96
N GLY A 535 -8.13 -15.48 4.06
CA GLY A 535 -9.11 -15.41 2.96
C GLY A 535 -9.70 -16.76 2.54
N ALA A 536 -9.25 -17.89 3.11
CA ALA A 536 -9.53 -19.23 2.62
C ALA A 536 -10.81 -19.83 3.23
N PHE A 537 -11.51 -20.62 2.43
CA PHE A 537 -12.67 -21.39 2.87
C PHE A 537 -12.24 -22.75 3.40
N GLY A 538 -11.98 -22.84 4.71
CA GLY A 538 -11.81 -24.12 5.39
C GLY A 538 -13.18 -24.77 5.64
N PHE A 539 -13.48 -25.91 5.02
CA PHE A 539 -14.79 -26.58 5.15
C PHE A 539 -15.22 -26.77 6.61
N ARG A 540 -14.32 -27.31 7.45
CA ARG A 540 -14.56 -27.48 8.89
C ARG A 540 -14.81 -26.14 9.59
N ASP A 541 -13.96 -25.16 9.31
CA ASP A 541 -14.00 -23.87 10.00
C ASP A 541 -15.30 -23.13 9.65
N GLN A 542 -15.75 -23.18 8.39
CA GLN A 542 -17.03 -22.60 8.00
C GLN A 542 -18.21 -23.26 8.73
N LEU A 543 -18.24 -24.59 8.86
CA LEU A 543 -19.30 -25.27 9.61
C LEU A 543 -19.31 -24.90 11.10
N GLN A 544 -18.14 -24.72 11.71
CA GLN A 544 -18.02 -24.34 13.11
C GLN A 544 -18.39 -22.87 13.34
N ASP A 545 -17.89 -21.97 12.50
CA ASP A 545 -18.14 -20.54 12.60
C ASP A 545 -19.63 -20.23 12.32
N THR A 546 -20.30 -20.95 11.39
CA THR A 546 -21.75 -20.76 11.14
C THR A 546 -22.64 -21.38 12.22
N LEU A 547 -22.23 -22.47 12.86
CA LEU A 547 -22.99 -23.07 13.97
C LEU A 547 -23.24 -22.05 15.09
N ALA A 548 -22.25 -21.21 15.40
CA ALA A 548 -22.36 -20.15 16.41
C ALA A 548 -23.36 -19.04 16.01
N LEU A 549 -23.70 -18.93 14.71
CA LEU A 549 -24.56 -17.87 14.18
C LEU A 549 -25.98 -18.35 13.86
N LEU A 550 -26.29 -19.65 13.96
CA LEU A 550 -27.64 -20.18 13.65
C LEU A 550 -28.76 -19.52 14.48
N ALA A 551 -28.47 -19.13 15.71
CA ALA A 551 -29.44 -18.48 16.59
C ALA A 551 -29.59 -16.97 16.30
N HIS A 552 -28.63 -16.36 15.58
CA HIS A 552 -28.68 -14.96 15.14
C HIS A 552 -29.30 -14.82 13.76
N ASP A 553 -28.84 -15.62 12.78
CA ASP A 553 -29.29 -15.58 11.40
C ASP A 553 -29.24 -16.99 10.78
N PRO A 554 -30.34 -17.76 10.85
CA PRO A 554 -30.37 -19.15 10.38
C PRO A 554 -30.47 -19.31 8.85
N LYS A 555 -30.69 -18.22 8.10
CA LYS A 555 -30.84 -18.23 6.63
C LYS A 555 -29.50 -17.97 5.95
#